data_AF-A0A2P9AP83-F1
#
_entry.id   AF-A0A2P9AP83-F1
#
_cell.length_a   1.000
_cell.length_b   1.000
_cell.length_c   1.000
_cell.angle_alpha   90.00
_cell.angle_beta   90.00
_cell.angle_gamma   90.00
#
_symmetry.space_group_name_H-M   'P 1'
#
loop_
_entity.id
_entity.type
_entity.pdbx_description
1 polymer ?
#
loop_
_entity_poly.entity_id
_entity_poly.type
_entity_poly.pdbx_seq_one_letter_code
_entity_poly.pdbx_strand_id
1 'polypeptide(L)' 'MADLLRPARLDFFEAVPVSDLVNKVANTGPEIQERGVVGLEPGKARRQKPGADDSQMTMF' A
#
# COMPACT_ATOMS: atom_id res chain seq x y z
N MET A 1 15.18 13.60 31.03
CA MET A 1 14.07 12.68 30.71
C MET A 1 13.83 12.64 29.21
N ALA A 2 14.74 12.05 28.43
CA ALA A 2 14.76 12.28 26.97
C ALA A 2 14.73 11.02 26.10
N ASP A 3 14.53 9.82 26.67
CA ASP A 3 14.81 8.58 25.93
C ASP A 3 13.68 7.54 26.02
N LEU A 4 12.44 8.02 26.16
CA LEU A 4 11.23 7.20 26.23
C LEU A 4 10.79 6.69 24.85
N LEU A 5 11.02 7.48 23.80
CA LEU A 5 10.67 7.12 22.43
C LEU A 5 11.93 6.76 21.66
N ARG A 6 12.04 5.48 21.30
CA ARG A 6 13.09 4.94 20.43
C ARG A 6 12.44 4.09 19.35
N PRO A 7 13.01 4.03 18.14
CA PRO A 7 12.52 3.14 17.11
C PRO A 7 12.63 1.68 17.57
N ALA A 8 11.70 0.85 17.11
CA ALA A 8 11.83 -0.60 17.27
C ALA A 8 13.09 -1.10 16.55
N ARG A 9 13.64 -2.22 17.02
CA ARG A 9 14.73 -2.90 16.32
C ARG A 9 14.21 -3.41 14.96
N LEU A 10 15.08 -3.45 13.96
CA LEU A 10 14.70 -3.79 12.58
C LEU A 10 14.00 -5.15 12.49
N ASP A 11 14.50 -6.14 13.23
CA ASP A 11 13.98 -7.52 13.22
C ASP A 11 12.96 -7.78 14.33
N PHE A 12 12.39 -6.74 14.93
CA PHE A 12 11.41 -6.90 16.01
C PHE A 12 10.05 -7.38 15.50
N PHE A 13 9.74 -7.16 14.21
CA PHE A 13 8.48 -7.54 13.58
C PHE A 13 8.73 -8.35 12.29
N GLU A 14 7.83 -9.29 12.00
CA GLU A 14 7.78 -10.04 10.74
C GLU A 14 6.84 -9.35 9.75
N ALA A 15 7.26 -9.18 8.51
CA ALA A 15 6.40 -8.70 7.43
C ALA A 15 5.57 -9.87 6.86
N VAL A 16 4.29 -9.91 7.21
CA VAL A 16 3.35 -10.92 6.70
C VAL A 16 2.54 -10.32 5.54
N PRO A 17 2.50 -10.96 4.36
CA PRO A 17 1.70 -10.49 3.24
C PRO A 17 0.22 -10.58 3.56
N VAL A 18 -0.55 -9.60 3.07
CA VAL A 18 -2.02 -9.51 3.23
C VAL A 18 -2.66 -9.26 1.87
N SER A 19 -3.99 -9.43 1.81
CA SER A 19 -4.79 -9.21 0.60
C SER A 19 -4.85 -7.72 0.21
N ASP A 20 -4.98 -7.45 -1.10
CA ASP A 20 -5.21 -6.11 -1.64
C ASP A 20 -6.55 -5.48 -1.21
N LEU A 21 -7.41 -6.24 -0.52
CA LEU A 21 -8.64 -5.74 0.12
C LEU A 21 -8.35 -4.57 1.08
N VAL A 22 -7.15 -4.51 1.67
CA VAL A 22 -6.72 -3.39 2.54
C VAL A 22 -6.71 -2.04 1.82
N ASN A 23 -6.61 -2.02 0.49
CA ASN A 23 -6.53 -0.80 -0.30
C ASN A 23 -7.88 -0.05 -0.40
N LYS A 24 -8.99 -0.69 -0.01
CA LYS A 24 -10.32 -0.08 -0.01
C LYS A 24 -10.72 0.28 1.43
N VAL A 25 -10.79 1.57 1.72
CA VAL A 25 -11.12 2.11 3.06
C VAL A 25 -12.42 1.59 3.66
N ALA A 26 -13.39 1.22 2.82
CA ALA A 26 -14.67 0.67 3.29
C ALA A 26 -14.55 -0.76 3.86
N ASN A 27 -13.44 -1.45 3.61
CA ASN A 27 -13.19 -2.79 4.12
C ASN A 27 -12.58 -2.68 5.52
N THR A 28 -13.37 -2.97 6.55
CA THR A 28 -12.95 -2.88 7.96
C THR A 28 -13.09 -4.20 8.72
N GLY A 29 -13.45 -5.27 8.02
CA GLY A 29 -13.59 -6.60 8.62
C GLY A 29 -12.22 -7.24 8.93
N PRO A 30 -12.17 -8.22 9.84
CA PRO A 30 -10.93 -8.88 10.25
C PRO A 30 -10.21 -9.60 9.08
N GLU A 31 -10.95 -9.99 8.05
CA GLU A 31 -10.45 -10.67 6.86
C GLU A 31 -9.35 -9.87 6.12
N ILE A 32 -9.30 -8.55 6.29
CA ILE A 32 -8.29 -7.70 5.65
C ILE A 32 -6.88 -7.94 6.19
N GLN A 33 -6.74 -8.55 7.36
CA GLN A 33 -5.45 -8.88 7.98
C GLN A 33 -5.12 -10.38 7.92
N GLU A 34 -5.94 -11.18 7.26
CA GLU A 34 -5.62 -12.59 7.03
C GLU A 34 -4.35 -12.75 6.17
N ARG A 35 -3.57 -13.79 6.46
CA ARG A 35 -2.32 -14.06 5.75
C ARG A 35 -2.62 -14.32 4.28
N GLY A 36 -2.09 -13.47 3.40
CA GLY A 36 -2.18 -13.62 1.96
C GLY A 36 -1.24 -14.72 1.44
N VAL A 37 -1.65 -15.38 0.36
CA VAL A 37 -0.75 -16.26 -0.40
C VAL A 37 0.06 -15.40 -1.35
N VAL A 38 1.39 -15.42 -1.24
CA VAL A 38 2.27 -14.77 -2.23
C VAL A 38 2.28 -15.64 -3.50
N GLY A 39 1.33 -15.39 -4.40
CA GLY A 39 1.48 -15.81 -5.79
C GLY A 39 2.63 -15.02 -6.44
N LEU A 40 3.39 -15.65 -7.34
CA LEU A 40 4.42 -14.96 -8.13
C LEU A 40 3.83 -13.68 -8.74
N GLU A 41 4.30 -12.53 -8.25
CA GLU A 41 4.00 -11.17 -8.68
C GLU A 41 2.50 -10.82 -8.82
N PRO A 42 1.95 -9.91 -7.98
CA PRO A 42 0.74 -9.22 -8.36
C PRO A 42 1.10 -8.36 -9.56
N GLY A 43 0.77 -8.85 -10.76
CA GLY A 43 0.99 -8.16 -12.01
C GLY A 43 0.49 -6.75 -11.84
N LYS A 44 1.42 -5.78 -11.87
CA LYS A 44 1.14 -4.34 -11.79
C LYS A 44 -0.07 -4.09 -12.66
N ALA A 45 -1.24 -3.88 -12.05
CA ALA A 45 -2.40 -3.40 -12.76
C ALA A 45 -1.97 -2.03 -13.28
N ARG A 46 -1.48 -2.00 -14.53
CA ARG A 46 -1.10 -0.77 -15.21
C ARG A 46 -2.36 0.07 -15.20
N ARG A 47 -2.39 1.08 -14.35
CA ARG A 47 -3.30 2.20 -14.50
C ARG A 47 -3.09 2.70 -15.93
N GLN A 48 -4.02 2.39 -16.82
CA GLN A 48 -4.13 3.17 -18.05
C GLN A 48 -4.50 4.56 -17.58
N LYS A 49 -3.55 5.49 -17.67
CA LYS A 49 -3.88 6.91 -17.58
C LYS A 49 -4.89 7.17 -18.71
N PRO A 50 -6.09 7.67 -18.44
CA PRO A 50 -6.86 8.33 -19.49
C PRO A 50 -5.92 9.37 -20.10
N GLY A 51 -5.87 9.41 -21.44
CA GLY A 51 -4.90 10.20 -22.20
C GLY A 51 -4.70 11.57 -21.59
N ALA A 52 -3.43 12.01 -21.57
CA ALA A 52 -3.13 13.41 -21.33
C ALA A 52 -3.97 14.22 -22.33
N ASP A 53 -5.06 14.79 -21.84
CA ASP A 53 -5.79 15.79 -22.59
C ASP A 53 -4.84 16.97 -22.68
N ASP A 54 -4.51 17.37 -23.91
CA ASP A 54 -3.66 18.54 -24.25
C ASP A 54 -4.27 19.88 -23.78
N SER A 55 -5.24 19.83 -22.85
CA SER A 55 -5.95 20.92 -22.18
C SER A 55 -5.20 21.46 -20.95
N GLN A 56 -4.01 20.94 -20.62
CA GLN A 56 -3.14 21.58 -19.64
C GLN A 56 -2.50 22.84 -20.25
N MET A 57 -3.18 23.97 -20.04
CA MET A 57 -2.68 25.30 -20.36
C MET A 57 -1.36 25.55 -19.63
N THR A 58 -0.27 25.70 -20.40
CA THR A 58 1.01 26.17 -19.88
C THR A 58 0.83 27.65 -19.50
N MET A 59 0.81 27.95 -18.21
CA MET A 59 0.95 29.33 -17.74
C MET A 59 2.44 29.65 -17.76
N PHE A 60 2.77 30.68 -18.54
CA PHE A 60 4.11 31.22 -18.79
C PHE A 60 5.00 31.31 -17.55
#